data_AF-A0A6M8VUY6-F1
#
_entry.id   AF-A0A6M8VUY6-F1
#
_cell.length_a   1.000
_cell.length_b   1.000
_cell.length_c   1.000
_cell.angle_alpha   90.00
_cell.angle_beta   90.00
_cell.angle_gamma   90.00
#
_symmetry.space_group_name_H-M   'P 1'
#
loop_
_entity.id
_entity.type
_entity.pdbx_description
1 polymer ?
#
loop_
_entity_poly.entity_id
_entity_poly.type
_entity_poly.pdbx_seq_one_letter_code
_entity_poly.pdbx_strand_id
1 'polypeptide(L)'
;MHAATALDRLASLAHDLWRDRLERAGWSRGPRFDPVAKRHDALVPFDQLDARDRERAVLGVGTLDCLEQLADTIDYQRGTDRAFTLDEMREGVPVVHNDPDRNDPSTLAPNEPGRIIEWKAEAGQLRCIRVEWADGSTSEHHPADGELRRLDAE
;
A
#
# COMPACT_ATOMS: atom_id res chain seq x y z
N MET A 1 8.23 28.18 16.24
CA MET A 1 8.05 27.36 15.02
C MET A 1 7.70 25.96 15.48
N HIS A 2 6.40 25.63 15.51
CA HIS A 2 5.99 24.25 15.79
C HIS A 2 6.42 23.38 14.61
N ALA A 3 7.01 22.22 14.88
CA ALA A 3 7.38 21.28 13.83
C ALA A 3 6.12 20.87 13.05
N ALA A 4 6.17 20.94 11.71
CA ALA A 4 5.07 20.50 10.86
C ALA A 4 4.78 19.01 11.11
N THR A 5 3.51 18.70 11.39
CA THR A 5 3.04 17.33 11.63
C THR A 5 3.17 16.48 10.36
N ALA A 6 3.08 15.16 10.49
CA ALA A 6 3.01 14.27 9.31
C ALA A 6 1.83 14.65 8.40
N LEU A 7 0.71 15.05 9.00
CA LEU A 7 -0.49 15.48 8.27
C LEU A 7 -0.25 16.80 7.50
N ASP A 8 0.45 17.77 8.09
CA ASP A 8 0.83 19.01 7.40
C ASP A 8 1.73 18.73 6.18
N ARG A 9 2.66 17.78 6.32
CA ARG A 9 3.55 17.39 5.21
C ARG A 9 2.79 16.70 4.09
N LEU A 10 1.87 15.80 4.45
CA LEU A 10 1.03 15.11 3.47
C LEU A 10 0.09 16.08 2.75
N ALA A 11 -0.51 17.03 3.48
CA ALA A 11 -1.34 18.09 2.90
C ALA A 11 -0.54 18.98 1.95
N SER A 12 0.71 19.33 2.31
CA SER A 12 1.61 20.07 1.42
C SER A 12 1.90 19.29 0.14
N LEU A 13 2.22 18.00 0.23
CA LEU A 13 2.46 17.16 -0.95
C LEU A 13 1.21 17.04 -1.84
N ALA A 14 0.04 16.83 -1.23
CA ALA A 14 -1.22 16.77 -1.95
C ALA A 14 -1.53 18.10 -2.68
N HIS A 15 -1.22 19.23 -2.04
CA HIS A 15 -1.34 20.55 -2.65
C HIS A 15 -0.41 20.73 -3.84
N ASP A 16 0.87 20.34 -3.71
CA ASP A 16 1.83 20.42 -4.81
C ASP A 16 1.39 19.56 -6.01
N LEU A 17 0.90 18.33 -5.78
CA LEU A 17 0.34 17.48 -6.82
C LEU A 17 -0.88 18.11 -7.52
N TRP A 18 -1.76 18.78 -6.76
CA TRP A 18 -2.90 19.50 -7.30
C TRP A 18 -2.46 20.70 -8.15
N ARG A 19 -1.48 21.48 -7.67
CA ARG A 19 -0.91 22.62 -8.39
C ARG A 19 -0.31 22.18 -9.72
N ASP A 20 0.55 21.17 -9.68
CA ASP A 20 1.16 20.55 -10.85
C ASP A 20 0.13 20.12 -11.90
N ARG A 21 -0.98 19.51 -11.45
CA ARG A 21 -2.07 19.09 -12.32
C ARG A 21 -2.76 20.30 -12.97
N LEU A 22 -3.00 21.38 -12.22
CA LEU A 22 -3.60 22.61 -12.76
C LEU A 22 -2.66 23.34 -13.72
N GLU A 23 -1.38 23.48 -13.36
CA GLU A 23 -0.36 24.13 -14.20
C GLU A 23 -0.21 23.38 -15.53
N ARG A 24 -0.18 22.04 -15.52
CA ARG A 24 -0.22 21.21 -16.75
C ARG A 24 -1.49 21.40 -17.58
N ALA A 25 -2.61 21.76 -16.95
CA ALA A 25 -3.87 22.07 -17.63
C ALA A 25 -3.95 23.54 -18.13
N GLY A 26 -2.85 24.29 -18.02
CA GLY A 26 -2.72 25.68 -18.47
C GLY A 26 -3.27 26.69 -17.46
N TRP A 27 -3.43 26.32 -16.19
CA TRP A 27 -3.75 27.28 -15.15
C TRP A 27 -2.50 28.04 -14.70
N SER A 28 -2.71 29.26 -14.26
CA SER A 28 -1.65 30.14 -13.78
C SER A 28 -2.07 30.84 -12.48
N ARG A 29 -1.09 31.29 -11.69
CA ARG A 29 -1.40 32.06 -10.47
C ARG A 29 -2.10 33.37 -10.83
N GLY A 30 -3.16 33.70 -10.11
CA GLY A 30 -3.83 34.99 -10.18
C GLY A 30 -4.12 35.59 -8.80
N PRO A 31 -4.61 36.83 -8.72
CA PRO A 31 -5.00 37.45 -7.45
C PRO A 31 -6.34 36.92 -6.91
N ARG A 32 -7.13 36.24 -7.75
CA ARG A 32 -8.41 35.63 -7.44
C ARG A 32 -8.65 34.46 -8.39
N PHE A 33 -9.55 33.55 -8.01
CA PHE A 33 -10.07 32.54 -8.92
C PHE A 33 -10.79 33.15 -10.14
N ASP A 34 -10.36 32.77 -11.34
CA ASP A 34 -10.93 33.15 -12.62
C ASP A 34 -10.88 31.93 -13.57
N PRO A 35 -12.00 31.21 -13.74
CA PRO A 35 -12.01 30.00 -14.57
C PRO A 35 -11.94 30.29 -16.07
N VAL A 36 -12.33 31.50 -16.51
CA VAL A 36 -12.28 31.89 -17.94
C VAL A 36 -10.84 32.13 -18.35
N ALA A 37 -10.09 32.88 -17.54
CA ALA A 37 -8.67 33.14 -17.76
C ALA A 37 -7.74 32.01 -17.26
N LYS A 38 -8.30 30.93 -16.70
CA LYS A 38 -7.57 29.85 -16.00
C LYS A 38 -6.58 30.39 -14.98
N ARG A 39 -7.06 31.22 -14.05
CA ARG A 39 -6.26 31.75 -12.94
C ARG A 39 -6.81 31.27 -11.61
N HIS A 40 -5.91 30.93 -10.69
CA HIS A 40 -6.29 30.54 -9.33
C HIS A 40 -5.31 31.17 -8.33
N ASP A 41 -5.86 31.74 -7.27
CA ASP A 41 -5.16 32.37 -6.14
C ASP A 41 -4.35 31.39 -5.29
N ALA A 42 -4.88 30.20 -5.05
CA ALA A 42 -4.22 29.13 -4.31
C ALA A 42 -3.06 28.43 -5.05
N LEU A 43 -2.69 28.85 -6.28
CA LEU A 43 -1.47 28.39 -6.97
C LEU A 43 -0.22 29.06 -6.39
N VAL A 44 0.00 28.84 -5.10
CA VAL A 44 1.13 29.28 -4.28
C VAL A 44 1.66 28.11 -3.48
N PRO A 45 2.90 28.17 -2.97
CA PRO A 45 3.41 27.20 -1.99
C PRO A 45 2.43 27.02 -0.81
N PHE A 46 2.38 25.80 -0.25
CA PHE A 46 1.43 25.44 0.81
C PHE A 46 1.51 26.34 2.05
N ASP A 47 2.71 26.80 2.39
CA ASP A 47 2.96 27.73 3.51
C ASP A 47 2.49 29.17 3.25
N GLN A 48 2.14 29.50 2.01
CA GLN A 48 1.59 30.80 1.57
C GLN A 48 0.07 30.77 1.36
N LEU A 49 -0.58 29.61 1.55
CA LEU A 49 -2.03 29.53 1.57
C LEU A 49 -2.60 30.33 2.73
N ASP A 50 -3.81 30.84 2.54
CA ASP A 50 -4.55 31.36 3.68
C ASP A 50 -4.89 30.21 4.66
N ALA A 51 -5.21 30.59 5.89
CA ALA A 51 -5.47 29.62 6.96
C ALA A 51 -6.61 28.65 6.62
N ARG A 52 -7.63 29.11 5.87
CA ARG A 52 -8.81 28.31 5.54
C ARG A 52 -8.50 27.25 4.49
N ASP A 53 -7.78 27.62 3.45
CA ASP A 53 -7.39 26.68 2.40
C ASP A 53 -6.36 25.68 2.91
N ARG A 54 -5.43 26.12 3.76
CA ARG A 54 -4.50 25.23 4.47
C ARG A 54 -5.24 24.22 5.35
N GLU A 55 -6.18 24.68 6.17
CA GLU A 55 -7.00 23.81 7.03
C GLU A 55 -7.81 22.81 6.20
N ARG A 56 -8.41 23.25 5.08
CA ARG A 56 -9.13 22.35 4.17
C ARG A 56 -8.26 21.25 3.57
N ALA A 57 -7.04 21.58 3.17
CA ALA A 57 -6.11 20.58 2.65
C ALA A 57 -5.73 19.54 3.72
N VAL A 58 -5.44 20.01 4.95
CA VAL A 58 -5.14 19.14 6.11
C VAL A 58 -6.33 18.24 6.46
N LEU A 59 -7.53 18.81 6.54
CA LEU A 59 -8.75 18.05 6.79
C LEU A 59 -9.00 17.03 5.68
N GLY A 60 -8.82 17.42 4.40
CA GLY A 60 -9.04 16.53 3.26
C GLY A 60 -8.19 15.27 3.32
N VAL A 61 -6.88 15.39 3.58
CA VAL A 61 -5.99 14.23 3.72
C VAL A 61 -6.24 13.44 5.01
N GLY A 62 -6.68 14.12 6.07
CA GLY A 62 -7.00 13.48 7.35
C GLY A 62 -8.28 12.65 7.31
N THR A 63 -9.36 13.16 6.72
CA THR A 63 -10.66 12.46 6.65
C THR A 63 -10.65 11.21 5.77
N LEU A 64 -9.63 11.06 4.93
CA LEU A 64 -9.42 9.89 4.11
C LEU A 64 -8.44 8.90 4.76
N ASP A 65 -7.98 9.16 6.00
CA ASP A 65 -6.97 8.39 6.71
C ASP A 65 -5.73 8.11 5.83
N CYS A 66 -5.35 9.08 4.99
CA CYS A 66 -4.31 8.85 3.97
C CYS A 66 -2.95 8.49 4.60
N LEU A 67 -2.68 8.89 5.84
CA LEU A 67 -1.45 8.48 6.54
C LEU A 67 -1.45 6.97 6.83
N GLU A 68 -2.56 6.42 7.31
CA GLU A 68 -2.68 4.98 7.57
C GLU A 68 -2.62 4.20 6.26
N GLN A 69 -3.35 4.64 5.22
CA GLN A 69 -3.28 3.99 3.89
C GLN A 69 -1.86 3.97 3.30
N LEU A 70 -1.09 5.05 3.50
CA LEU A 70 0.30 5.11 3.07
C LEU A 70 1.20 4.21 3.91
N ALA A 71 0.93 4.09 5.22
CA ALA A 71 1.65 3.17 6.10
C ALA A 71 1.38 1.71 5.69
N ASP A 72 0.12 1.33 5.47
CA ASP A 72 -0.30 0.00 5.05
C ASP A 72 0.33 -0.41 3.71
N THR A 73 0.49 0.55 2.79
CA THR A 73 1.13 0.31 1.48
C THR A 73 2.58 -0.18 1.62
N ILE A 74 3.26 0.18 2.70
CA ILE A 74 4.65 -0.22 2.96
C ILE A 74 4.78 -1.21 4.13
N ASP A 75 3.68 -1.64 4.75
CA ASP A 75 3.67 -2.70 5.75
C ASP A 75 3.71 -4.08 5.09
N TYR A 76 4.77 -4.31 4.32
CA TYR A 76 4.99 -5.59 3.66
C TYR A 76 5.68 -6.59 4.61
N GLN A 77 5.25 -7.84 4.51
CA GLN A 77 5.74 -8.94 5.31
C GLN A 77 7.26 -9.17 5.11
N ARG A 78 7.97 -9.50 6.19
CA ARG A 78 9.43 -9.71 6.23
C ARG A 78 9.75 -11.11 6.77
N GLY A 79 11.01 -11.53 6.62
CA GLY A 79 11.45 -12.83 7.14
C GLY A 79 10.77 -13.98 6.39
N THR A 80 10.26 -14.97 7.12
CA THR A 80 9.55 -16.14 6.58
C THR A 80 8.15 -15.83 6.05
N ASP A 81 7.60 -14.68 6.46
CA ASP A 81 6.27 -14.21 6.10
C ASP A 81 6.24 -13.48 4.75
N ARG A 82 7.39 -13.07 4.22
CA ARG A 82 7.44 -12.34 2.94
C ARG A 82 6.89 -13.17 1.78
N ALA A 83 6.43 -12.54 0.72
CA ALA A 83 6.04 -13.22 -0.52
C ALA A 83 7.13 -14.19 -1.03
N PHE A 84 6.71 -15.31 -1.62
CA PHE A 84 7.60 -16.24 -2.29
C PHE A 84 8.15 -15.66 -3.59
N THR A 85 9.45 -15.87 -3.80
CA THR A 85 10.13 -15.55 -5.06
C THR A 85 10.19 -16.79 -5.95
N LEU A 86 10.36 -16.58 -7.26
CA LEU A 86 10.43 -17.69 -8.22
C LEU A 86 11.62 -18.62 -7.94
N ASP A 87 12.76 -18.08 -7.50
CA ASP A 87 13.98 -18.86 -7.20
C ASP A 87 13.85 -19.76 -5.96
N GLU A 88 12.86 -19.48 -5.11
CA GLU A 88 12.54 -20.28 -3.92
C GLU A 88 11.59 -21.44 -4.25
N MET A 89 10.99 -21.46 -5.44
CA MET A 89 10.01 -22.47 -5.81
C MET A 89 10.63 -23.85 -6.03
N ARG A 90 10.23 -24.78 -5.17
CA ARG A 90 10.61 -26.18 -5.21
C ARG A 90 9.43 -27.01 -4.69
N GLU A 91 9.22 -28.16 -5.29
CA GLU A 91 8.25 -29.13 -4.79
C GLU A 91 8.65 -29.58 -3.36
N GLY A 92 7.66 -29.72 -2.49
CA GLY A 92 7.86 -30.20 -1.11
C GLY A 92 8.23 -29.12 -0.08
N VAL A 93 8.40 -27.85 -0.48
CA VAL A 93 8.67 -26.74 0.45
C VAL A 93 7.55 -26.65 1.50
N PRO A 94 7.87 -26.72 2.80
CA PRO A 94 6.86 -26.70 3.85
C PRO A 94 6.33 -25.28 4.07
N VAL A 95 5.01 -25.15 4.10
CA VAL A 95 4.31 -23.88 4.29
C VAL A 95 3.19 -24.03 5.30
N VAL A 96 2.77 -22.92 5.88
CA VAL A 96 1.53 -22.83 6.66
C VAL A 96 0.72 -21.66 6.16
N HIS A 97 -0.58 -21.67 6.44
CA HIS A 97 -1.40 -20.48 6.29
C HIS A 97 -0.83 -19.35 7.15
N ASN A 98 -0.83 -18.17 6.56
CA ASN A 98 -0.50 -16.92 7.21
C ASN A 98 -1.70 -16.02 7.05
N ASP A 99 -2.18 -15.49 8.17
CA ASP A 99 -3.20 -14.45 8.11
C ASP A 99 -2.51 -13.12 7.82
N PRO A 100 -2.73 -12.51 6.65
CA PRO A 100 -2.13 -11.23 6.33
C PRO A 100 -2.62 -10.11 7.25
N ASP A 101 -3.79 -10.24 7.87
CA ASP A 101 -4.42 -9.17 8.65
C ASP A 101 -3.84 -9.05 10.07
N ARG A 102 -3.09 -10.05 10.57
CA ARG A 102 -2.28 -10.15 11.83
C ARG A 102 -2.83 -9.61 13.16
N ASN A 103 -3.92 -8.86 13.14
CA ASN A 103 -4.50 -8.10 14.24
C ASN A 103 -5.62 -8.87 14.93
N ASP A 104 -6.08 -9.98 14.35
CA ASP A 104 -7.07 -10.87 14.96
C ASP A 104 -6.45 -12.26 15.28
N PRO A 105 -6.19 -12.57 16.55
CA PRO A 105 -5.71 -13.90 16.96
C PRO A 105 -6.74 -15.02 16.76
N SER A 106 -8.01 -14.69 16.49
CA SER A 106 -9.10 -15.66 16.36
C SER A 106 -9.25 -16.25 14.95
N THR A 107 -8.57 -15.67 13.95
CA THR A 107 -8.54 -16.11 12.55
C THR A 107 -7.33 -16.97 12.21
N LEU A 108 -6.44 -17.23 13.18
CA LEU A 108 -5.35 -18.19 13.05
C LEU A 108 -5.93 -19.59 12.81
N ALA A 109 -6.03 -19.96 11.53
CA ALA A 109 -6.31 -21.33 11.12
C ALA A 109 -5.31 -22.28 11.82
N PRO A 110 -5.72 -23.53 12.13
CA PRO A 110 -4.78 -24.50 12.67
C PRO A 110 -3.54 -24.55 11.78
N ASN A 111 -2.36 -24.49 12.39
CA ASN A 111 -1.04 -24.55 11.73
C ASN A 111 -0.81 -25.95 11.12
N GLU A 112 -1.71 -26.41 10.25
CA GLU A 112 -1.53 -27.63 9.50
C GLU A 112 -0.51 -27.36 8.40
N PRO A 113 0.64 -28.05 8.42
CA PRO A 113 1.66 -27.83 7.42
C PRO A 113 1.17 -28.34 6.07
N GLY A 114 1.30 -27.49 5.05
CA GLY A 114 1.18 -27.86 3.65
C GLY A 114 2.52 -27.98 2.98
N ARG A 115 2.51 -28.47 1.72
CA ARG A 115 3.68 -28.55 0.85
C ARG A 115 3.36 -27.95 -0.50
N ILE A 116 4.29 -27.16 -1.03
CA ILE A 116 4.18 -26.67 -2.41
C ILE A 116 4.28 -27.86 -3.37
N ILE A 117 3.30 -28.00 -4.26
CA ILE A 117 3.24 -29.06 -5.26
C ILE A 117 3.38 -28.54 -6.70
N GLU A 118 2.98 -27.29 -6.97
CA GLU A 118 3.07 -26.71 -8.32
C GLU A 118 3.11 -25.19 -8.23
N TRP A 119 3.64 -24.51 -9.27
CA TRP A 119 3.57 -23.06 -9.39
C TRP A 119 3.51 -22.61 -10.85
N LYS A 120 2.99 -21.39 -11.05
CA LYS A 120 2.95 -20.71 -12.35
C LYS A 120 3.68 -19.38 -12.28
N ALA A 121 4.45 -19.08 -13.31
CA ALA A 121 5.14 -17.80 -13.46
C ALA A 121 4.80 -17.16 -14.81
N GLU A 122 4.69 -15.83 -14.82
CA GLU A 122 4.43 -15.03 -16.01
C GLU A 122 5.36 -13.81 -16.00
N ALA A 123 6.04 -13.56 -17.12
CA ALA A 123 7.00 -12.44 -17.25
C ALA A 123 8.06 -12.41 -16.11
N GLY A 124 8.48 -13.59 -15.62
CA GLY A 124 9.46 -13.71 -14.53
C GLY A 124 8.89 -13.47 -13.13
N GLN A 125 7.57 -13.24 -13.00
CA GLN A 125 6.89 -13.09 -11.71
C GLN A 125 6.09 -14.34 -11.36
N LEU A 126 6.20 -14.78 -10.12
CA LEU A 126 5.38 -15.85 -9.57
C LEU A 126 3.93 -15.38 -9.45
N ARG A 127 2.98 -16.14 -10.00
CA ARG A 127 1.55 -15.78 -10.07
C ARG A 127 0.68 -16.68 -9.23
N CYS A 128 1.04 -17.95 -9.13
CA CYS A 128 0.24 -18.94 -8.42
C CYS A 128 1.18 -19.97 -7.80
N ILE A 129 0.89 -20.32 -6.55
CA ILE A 129 1.50 -21.41 -5.80
C ILE A 129 0.37 -22.36 -5.43
N ARG A 130 0.50 -23.63 -5.81
CA ARG A 130 -0.43 -24.67 -5.41
C ARG A 130 0.18 -25.45 -4.24
N VAL A 131 -0.62 -25.61 -3.20
CA VAL A 131 -0.24 -26.28 -1.96
C VAL A 131 -1.14 -27.49 -1.74
N GLU A 132 -0.55 -28.60 -1.31
CA GLU A 132 -1.25 -29.76 -0.75
C GLU A 132 -1.13 -29.71 0.77
N TRP A 133 -2.27 -29.84 1.47
CA TRP A 133 -2.35 -29.76 2.92
C TRP A 133 -2.31 -31.14 3.57
N ALA A 134 -2.10 -31.18 4.90
CA ALA A 134 -2.01 -32.43 5.66
C ALA A 134 -3.28 -33.29 5.58
N ASP A 135 -4.45 -32.68 5.36
CA ASP A 135 -5.73 -33.36 5.17
C ASP A 135 -5.92 -33.92 3.75
N GLY A 136 -4.95 -33.72 2.85
CA GLY A 136 -4.99 -34.13 1.45
C GLY A 136 -5.75 -33.17 0.53
N SER A 137 -6.26 -32.05 1.06
CA SER A 137 -6.86 -31.00 0.25
C SER A 137 -5.79 -30.19 -0.48
N THR A 138 -6.20 -29.47 -1.52
CA THR A 138 -5.29 -28.59 -2.28
C THR A 138 -5.89 -27.20 -2.41
N SER A 139 -5.04 -26.19 -2.42
CA SER A 139 -5.43 -24.78 -2.61
C SER A 139 -4.42 -24.06 -3.51
N GLU A 140 -4.88 -22.95 -4.10
CA GLU A 140 -4.05 -22.04 -4.89
C GLU A 140 -3.94 -20.70 -4.18
N HIS A 141 -2.73 -20.14 -4.16
CA HIS A 141 -2.40 -18.89 -3.50
C HIS A 141 -1.65 -17.97 -4.44
N HIS A 142 -1.96 -16.67 -4.38
CA HIS A 142 -1.21 -15.65 -5.07
C HIS A 142 -0.10 -15.10 -4.15
N PRO A 143 1.17 -15.04 -4.57
CA PRO A 143 2.28 -14.66 -3.68
C PRO A 143 2.15 -13.27 -3.05
N ALA A 144 1.47 -12.34 -3.73
CA ALA A 144 1.29 -10.98 -3.22
C ALA A 144 0.30 -10.88 -2.06
N ASP A 145 -0.53 -11.91 -1.87
CA ASP A 145 -1.61 -11.89 -0.88
C ASP A 145 -1.08 -12.26 0.52
N GLY A 146 0.15 -12.78 0.59
CA GLY A 146 0.82 -13.05 1.87
C GLY A 146 0.20 -14.21 2.67
N GLU A 147 -0.66 -15.02 2.05
CA GLU A 147 -1.43 -16.09 2.69
C GLU A 147 -0.60 -17.33 3.07
N LEU A 148 0.65 -17.41 2.60
CA LEU A 148 1.56 -18.52 2.85
C LEU A 148 2.82 -18.04 3.54
N ARG A 149 3.18 -18.71 4.64
CA ARG A 149 4.43 -18.52 5.36
C ARG A 149 5.31 -19.74 5.28
N ARG A 150 6.62 -19.53 5.13
CA ARG A 150 7.62 -20.61 5.17
C ARG A 150 7.71 -21.18 6.58
N LEU A 151 7.66 -22.50 6.70
CA LEU A 151 8.20 -23.16 7.88
C LEU A 151 9.71 -23.34 7.64
N ASP A 152 10.54 -22.68 8.43
CA ASP A 152 11.98 -22.98 8.41
C ASP A 152 12.16 -24.46 8.75
N ALA A 153 12.96 -25.16 7.96
CA ALA A 153 13.50 -26.44 8.38
C ALA A 153 14.56 -26.13 9.44
N GLU A 154 14.32 -26.49 10.69
CA GLU A 154 15.36 -26.53 11.73
C GLU A 154 16.60 -27.31 11.25
#